data_AF-A0A2V8VUZ2-F1
#
_entry.id   AF-A0A2V8VUZ2-F1
#
_cell.length_a   1.000
_cell.length_b   1.000
_cell.length_c   1.000
_cell.angle_alpha   90.00
_cell.angle_beta   90.00
_cell.angle_gamma   90.00
#
_symmetry.space_group_name_H-M   'P 1'
#
loop_
_entity.id
_entity.type
_entity.pdbx_description
1 polymer ?
#
loop_
_entity_poly.entity_id
_entity_poly.type
_entity_poly.pdbx_seq_one_letter_code
_entity_poly.pdbx_strand_id
1 'polypeptide(L)'
;MAFFMGFGESALNFELHFWSAWQDTWFQLQSDVTVGVAKALREAGIQIPFPQRDLHLRSFDASMAENVLEKDSRATSTDDSSERNAVS
;
A
#
# COMPACT_ATOMS: atom_id res chain seq x y z
N MET A 1 -28.35 3.37 -7.22
CA MET A 1 -28.16 2.47 -8.37
C MET A 1 -26.67 2.36 -8.67
N ALA A 2 -26.18 1.16 -8.97
CA ALA A 2 -24.77 0.94 -9.33
C ALA A 2 -24.66 0.62 -10.83
N PHE A 3 -23.67 1.22 -11.49
CA PHE A 3 -23.42 1.05 -12.92
C PHE A 3 -22.00 0.55 -13.15
N PHE A 4 -21.85 -0.46 -14.00
CA PHE A 4 -20.54 -0.90 -14.46
C PHE A 4 -20.08 0.01 -15.61
N MET A 5 -18.94 0.66 -15.42
CA MET A 5 -18.39 1.63 -16.36
C MET A 5 -17.34 1.02 -17.29
N GLY A 6 -16.87 -0.19 -16.99
CA GLY A 6 -15.88 -0.90 -17.78
C GLY A 6 -14.65 -1.32 -16.97
N PHE A 7 -13.62 -1.75 -17.69
CA PHE A 7 -12.33 -2.14 -17.15
C PHE A 7 -11.38 -0.93 -17.12
N GLY A 8 -10.73 -0.68 -15.99
CA GLY A 8 -9.58 0.20 -15.86
C GLY A 8 -8.26 -0.55 -16.04
N GLU A 9 -7.13 0.15 -15.92
CA GLU A 9 -5.77 -0.41 -16.10
C GLU A 9 -5.49 -1.62 -15.18
N SER A 10 -6.05 -1.65 -13.97
CA SER A 10 -5.92 -2.79 -13.04
C SER A 10 -7.14 -2.94 -12.13
N ALA A 11 -8.32 -2.52 -12.59
CA ALA A 11 -9.53 -2.45 -11.76
C ALA A 11 -10.82 -2.62 -12.58
N LEU A 12 -11.91 -2.99 -11.92
CA LEU A 12 -13.26 -2.81 -12.45
C LEU A 12 -13.80 -1.46 -11.98
N ASN A 13 -14.31 -0.65 -12.91
CA ASN A 13 -14.83 0.67 -12.59
C ASN A 13 -16.35 0.61 -12.44
N PHE A 14 -16.84 1.06 -11.28
CA PHE A 14 -18.27 1.18 -10.99
C PHE A 14 -18.60 2.60 -10.55
N GLU A 15 -19.80 3.07 -10.90
CA GLU A 15 -20.36 4.33 -10.42
C GLU A 15 -21.62 4.08 -9.61
N LEU A 16 -21.73 4.71 -8.43
CA LEU A 16 -22.87 4.57 -7.53
C LEU A 16 -23.64 5.89 -7.45
N HIS A 17 -24.88 5.89 -7.92
CA HIS A 17 -25.80 7.02 -7.84
C HIS A 17 -26.77 6.86 -6.69
N PHE A 18 -26.85 7.84 -5.81
CA PHE A 18 -27.81 7.92 -4.71
C PHE A 18 -28.14 9.38 -4.42
N TRP A 19 -29.28 9.60 -3.78
CA TRP A 19 -29.86 10.92 -3.56
C TRP A 19 -30.18 11.06 -2.07
N SER A 20 -29.97 12.25 -1.50
CA SER A 20 -30.49 12.57 -0.17
C SER A 20 -31.78 13.38 -0.28
N ALA A 21 -32.76 13.08 0.57
CA ALA A 21 -33.95 13.90 0.72
C ALA A 21 -33.68 15.23 1.46
N TRP A 22 -32.56 15.33 2.18
CA TRP A 22 -32.18 16.50 2.96
C TRP A 22 -30.76 16.97 2.64
N GLN A 23 -30.63 18.22 2.21
CA GLN A 23 -29.35 18.82 1.82
C GLN A 23 -28.29 18.77 2.95
N ASP A 24 -28.72 18.97 4.20
CA ASP A 24 -27.83 19.09 5.36
C ASP A 24 -27.11 17.77 5.71
N THR A 25 -27.63 16.65 5.19
CA THR A 25 -27.13 15.29 5.49
C THR A 25 -26.23 14.74 4.39
N TRP A 26 -26.03 15.49 3.29
CA TRP A 26 -25.34 14.98 2.10
C TRP A 26 -23.96 14.40 2.41
N PHE A 27 -23.14 15.11 3.19
CA PHE A 27 -21.79 14.65 3.54
C PHE A 27 -21.78 13.42 4.44
N GLN A 28 -22.69 13.34 5.43
CA GLN A 28 -22.82 12.14 6.26
C GLN A 28 -23.30 10.95 5.43
N LEU A 29 -24.34 11.13 4.62
CA LEU A 29 -24.86 10.07 3.76
C LEU A 29 -23.78 9.55 2.80
N GLN A 30 -23.01 10.45 2.17
CA GLN A 30 -21.91 10.06 1.30
C GLN A 30 -20.85 9.25 2.05
N SER A 31 -20.47 9.68 3.24
CA SER A 31 -19.50 8.97 4.09
C SER A 31 -20.01 7.58 4.48
N ASP A 32 -21.24 7.49 4.98
CA ASP A 32 -21.86 6.24 5.44
C ASP A 32 -21.96 5.23 4.29
N VAL A 33 -22.39 5.69 3.11
CA VAL A 33 -22.45 4.85 1.91
C VAL A 33 -21.05 4.36 1.52
N THR A 34 -20.05 5.25 1.50
CA THR A 34 -18.68 4.91 1.09
C THR A 34 -18.04 3.90 2.06
N VAL A 35 -18.17 4.13 3.36
CA VAL A 35 -17.66 3.23 4.40
C VAL A 35 -18.40 1.89 4.37
N GLY A 36 -19.72 1.92 4.18
CA GLY A 36 -20.56 0.72 4.06
C GLY A 36 -20.16 -0.14 2.87
N VAL A 37 -19.96 0.46 1.70
CA VAL A 37 -19.49 -0.24 0.49
C VAL A 37 -18.10 -0.83 0.71
N ALA A 38 -17.15 -0.06 1.26
CA ALA A 38 -15.80 -0.55 1.54
C ALA A 38 -15.79 -1.72 2.54
N LYS A 39 -16.69 -1.71 3.53
CA LYS A 39 -16.87 -2.83 4.46
C LYS A 39 -17.45 -4.06 3.74
N ALA A 40 -18.52 -3.89 2.98
CA ALA A 40 -19.18 -4.98 2.26
C ALA A 40 -18.25 -5.67 1.25
N LEU A 41 -17.45 -4.90 0.50
CA LEU A 41 -16.46 -5.46 -0.43
C LEU A 41 -15.42 -6.32 0.31
N ARG A 42 -14.92 -5.82 1.45
CA ARG A 42 -13.96 -6.55 2.28
C ARG A 42 -14.52 -7.85 2.84
N GLU A 43 -15.76 -7.82 3.33
CA GLU A 43 -16.46 -9.01 3.86
C GLU A 43 -16.72 -10.04 2.76
N ALA A 44 -16.96 -9.59 1.52
CA ALA A 44 -17.08 -10.44 0.35
C ALA A 44 -15.73 -10.96 -0.20
N GLY A 45 -14.59 -10.57 0.41
CA GLY A 45 -13.26 -10.95 -0.06
C GLY A 45 -12.83 -10.24 -1.35
N ILE A 46 -13.49 -9.16 -1.73
CA ILE A 46 -13.17 -8.35 -2.91
C ILE A 46 -12.09 -7.35 -2.51
N GLN A 47 -10.88 -7.50 -3.06
CA GLN A 47 -9.78 -6.55 -2.85
C GLN A 47 -9.93 -5.32 -3.75
N ILE A 48 -9.70 -4.14 -3.17
CA ILE A 48 -9.58 -2.89 -3.92
C ILE A 48 -8.14 -2.80 -4.44
N PRO A 49 -7.92 -2.71 -5.76
CA PRO A 49 -6.58 -2.70 -6.34
C PRO A 49 -5.86 -1.39 -5.99
N PHE A 50 -4.60 -1.50 -5.59
CA PHE A 50 -3.67 -0.37 -5.56
C PHE A 50 -3.05 -0.20 -6.96
N PRO A 51 -2.66 1.02 -7.36
CA PRO A 51 -1.95 1.23 -8.62
C PRO A 51 -0.72 0.33 -8.70
N GLN A 52 -0.68 -0.57 -9.68
CA GLN A 52 0.48 -1.42 -9.92
C GLN A 52 1.47 -0.65 -10.80
N ARG A 53 2.74 -0.61 -10.38
CA ARG A 53 3.85 -0.15 -11.22
C ARG A 53 4.71 -1.36 -11.55
N ASP A 54 4.74 -1.75 -12.81
CA ASP A 54 5.68 -2.78 -13.28
C ASP A 54 7.10 -2.22 -13.31
N LEU A 55 7.97 -2.77 -12.46
CA LEU A 55 9.40 -2.47 -12.47
C LEU A 55 10.10 -3.35 -13.53
N HIS A 56 10.28 -2.82 -14.74
CA HIS A 56 11.09 -3.49 -15.77
C HIS A 56 12.58 -3.22 -15.52
N LEU A 57 13.26 -4.13 -14.81
CA LEU A 57 14.71 -4.10 -14.65
C LEU A 57 15.39 -4.48 -15.98
N ARG A 58 15.95 -3.50 -16.69
CA ARG A 58 16.85 -3.73 -17.82
C ARG A 58 18.27 -3.84 -17.29
N SER A 59 18.90 -5.00 -17.50
CA SER A 59 20.28 -5.35 -17.13
C SER A 59 20.65 -5.06 -15.67
N PHE A 60 20.64 -6.11 -14.86
CA PHE A 60 21.27 -6.09 -13.55
C PHE A 60 22.79 -6.03 -13.76
N ASP A 61 23.42 -4.92 -13.41
CA ASP A 61 24.88 -4.87 -13.35
C ASP A 61 25.32 -5.73 -12.15
N ALA A 62 26.07 -6.79 -12.42
CA ALA A 62 26.47 -7.77 -11.40
C ALA A 62 27.23 -7.12 -10.22
N SER A 63 27.84 -5.94 -10.44
CA SER A 63 28.55 -5.18 -9.40
C SER A 63 27.64 -4.62 -8.29
N MET A 64 26.32 -4.51 -8.53
CA MET A 64 25.36 -4.02 -7.54
C MET A 64 24.98 -5.07 -6.48
N ALA A 65 24.99 -6.36 -6.82
CA ALA A 65 24.75 -7.43 -5.83
C ALA A 65 25.90 -7.56 -4.82
N GLU A 66 27.12 -7.32 -5.27
CA GLU A 66 28.34 -7.43 -4.46
C GLU A 66 28.37 -6.37 -3.34
N ASN A 67 27.90 -5.15 -3.63
CA ASN A 67 27.81 -4.05 -2.67
C ASN A 67 26.76 -4.26 -1.55
N VAL A 68 25.71 -5.05 -1.81
CA VAL A 68 24.67 -5.34 -0.80
C VAL A 68 25.16 -6.41 0.19
N LEU A 69 25.91 -7.40 -0.28
CA LEU A 69 26.49 -8.45 0.56
C LEU A 69 27.65 -7.94 1.43
N GLU A 70 28.45 -6.98 0.93
CA GLU A 70 29.56 -6.39 1.70
C GLU A 70 29.11 -5.41 2.79
N LYS A 71 27.91 -4.82 2.64
CA LYS A 71 27.36 -3.87 3.62
C LYS A 71 26.78 -4.56 4.86
N ASP A 72 26.36 -5.82 4.72
CA ASP A 72 25.87 -6.66 5.82
C ASP A 72 27.02 -7.17 6.70
N SER A 73 28.18 -7.48 6.12
CA SER A 73 29.35 -7.96 6.87
C SER A 73 30.08 -6.84 7.64
N ARG A 74 30.06 -5.59 7.16
CA ARG A 74 30.62 -4.43 7.90
C ARG A 74 29.76 -3.95 9.08
N ALA A 75 28.48 -4.32 9.14
CA ALA A 75 27.60 -3.94 10.24
C ALA A 75 27.80 -4.79 11.51
N THR A 76 28.45 -5.96 11.40
CA THR A 76 28.58 -6.92 12.52
C THR A 76 29.89 -6.81 13.31
N SER A 77 30.82 -5.92 12.93
CA SER A 77 32.19 -5.89 13.49
C SER A 77 32.57 -4.63 14.28
N THR A 78 31.62 -3.79 14.70
CA THR A 78 31.94 -2.53 15.41
C THR A 78 31.37 -2.44 16.84
N ASP A 79 30.80 -3.50 17.39
CA ASP A 79 30.25 -3.48 18.76
C ASP A 79 30.84 -4.59 19.67
N ASP A 80 32.16 -4.61 19.88
CA ASP A 80 32.79 -5.35 20.98
C ASP A 80 34.18 -4.80 21.34
N SER A 81 34.30 -3.55 21.80
CA SER A 81 35.59 -3.06 22.34
C SER A 81 35.53 -1.98 23.42
N SER A 82 34.38 -1.42 23.82
CA SER A 82 34.34 -0.24 24.71
C SER A 82 33.82 -0.45 26.14
N GLU A 83 33.81 -1.68 26.69
CA GLU A 83 33.42 -1.92 28.11
C GLU A 83 34.48 -2.63 28.97
N ARG A 84 35.78 -2.34 28.75
CA ARG A 84 36.85 -2.77 29.68
C ARG A 84 37.79 -1.63 30.04
N ASN A 85 37.28 -0.52 30.60
CA ASN A 85 38.12 0.35 31.44
C ASN A 85 37.30 1.31 32.32
N ALA A 86 36.70 0.80 33.40
CA ALA A 86 36.17 1.64 34.46
C ALA A 86 36.02 0.88 35.79
N VAL A 87 37.04 0.16 36.26
CA VAL A 87 37.18 -0.17 37.68
C VAL A 87 38.66 -0.25 38.04
N SER A 88 39.21 0.85 38.53
CA SER A 88 40.25 0.82 39.56
C SER A 88 40.34 2.16 40.29
#